data_AF-X1LWI6-F1
#
_entry.id   AF-X1LWI6-F1
#
_cell.length_a   1.000
_cell.length_b   1.000
_cell.length_c   1.000
_cell.angle_alpha   90.00
_cell.angle_beta   90.00
_cell.angle_gamma   90.00
#
_symmetry.space_group_name_H-M   'P 1'
#
loop_
_entity.id
_entity.type
_entity.pdbx_description
1 polymer ?
#
loop_
_entity_poly.entity_id
_entity_poly.type
_entity_poly.pdbx_seq_one_letter_code
_entity_poly.pdbx_strand_id
1 'polypeptide(L)'
;MRYIPTTKEQKEEMLKEIGVSSFEDLIESVPQSLRLKEDSAVVVCTIRALKMHGGAIKVVAGKPLDQETLGRENLEAVAKGCENLEKQIENVTVFGVPAVIVINRFTTDTPAEIELVKERALAAGATAAVTHEVWAKGGEGGIELAEAVVEATKKPNHFHYLYPLDMSIKEKIETITTKIYGAEGVDYARLAEKKIKLFTEVGFDKLPMCMAKTHLSLFLPQLYAIR
;
A
#
# COMPACT_ATOMS: atom_id res chain seq x y z
N MET A 1 19.32 14.35 -9.04
CA MET A 1 18.51 15.54 -9.40
C MET A 1 19.44 16.71 -9.67
N ARG A 2 19.80 17.00 -10.92
CA ARG A 2 20.64 18.17 -11.26
C ARG A 2 19.99 19.20 -12.17
N TYR A 3 18.79 18.93 -12.68
CA TYR A 3 18.06 19.90 -13.51
C TYR A 3 16.61 19.96 -13.04
N ILE A 4 16.17 21.15 -12.62
CA ILE A 4 14.77 21.49 -12.36
C ILE A 4 14.54 22.72 -13.25
N PRO A 5 13.68 22.64 -14.28
CA PRO A 5 13.45 23.77 -15.17
C PRO A 5 12.74 24.88 -14.40
N THR A 6 13.32 26.07 -14.43
CA THR A 6 12.82 27.25 -13.69
C THR A 6 12.27 28.33 -14.62
N THR A 7 12.75 28.39 -15.87
CA THR A 7 12.21 29.31 -16.89
C THR A 7 11.15 28.64 -17.76
N LYS A 8 10.41 29.44 -18.53
CA LYS A 8 9.40 28.93 -19.47
C LYS A 8 10.05 28.08 -20.57
N GLU A 9 11.16 28.53 -21.16
CA GLU A 9 11.86 27.76 -22.20
C GLU A 9 12.38 26.42 -21.67
N GLN A 10 12.93 26.39 -20.45
CA GLN A 10 13.42 25.16 -19.83
C GLN A 10 12.30 24.15 -19.58
N LYS A 11 11.09 24.62 -19.25
CA LYS A 11 9.92 23.75 -19.08
C LYS A 11 9.45 23.20 -20.42
N GLU A 12 9.38 24.05 -21.46
CA GLU A 12 9.02 23.64 -22.82
C GLU A 12 10.02 22.61 -23.38
N GLU A 13 11.32 22.80 -23.14
CA GLU A 13 12.37 21.85 -23.53
C GLU A 13 12.24 20.52 -22.79
N MET A 14 12.00 20.55 -21.47
CA MET A 14 11.77 19.34 -20.68
C MET A 14 10.53 18.58 -21.15
N LEU A 15 9.42 19.29 -21.38
CA LEU A 15 8.17 18.73 -21.90
C LEU A 15 8.38 18.07 -23.27
N LYS A 16 9.17 18.70 -24.13
CA LYS A 16 9.58 18.16 -25.44
C LYS A 16 10.44 16.91 -25.31
N GLU A 17 11.38 16.85 -24.36
CA GLU A 17 12.20 15.65 -24.10
C GLU A 17 11.37 14.45 -23.63
N ILE A 18 10.35 14.68 -22.81
CA ILE A 18 9.44 13.63 -22.33
C ILE A 18 8.30 13.33 -23.32
N GLY A 19 8.23 14.05 -24.45
CA GLY A 19 7.29 13.78 -25.54
C GLY A 19 5.85 14.24 -25.30
N VAL A 20 5.62 15.22 -24.42
CA VAL A 20 4.28 15.78 -24.16
C VAL A 20 4.25 17.29 -24.40
N SER A 21 3.13 17.82 -24.90
CA SER A 21 2.98 19.24 -25.25
C SER A 21 2.70 20.14 -24.05
N SER A 22 2.16 19.59 -22.96
CA SER A 22 1.88 20.28 -21.71
C SER A 22 1.88 19.30 -20.54
N PHE A 23 1.87 19.82 -19.31
CA PHE A 23 1.72 18.97 -18.13
C PHE A 23 0.30 18.39 -18.03
N GLU A 24 -0.69 19.15 -18.49
CA GLU A 24 -2.06 18.71 -18.66
C GLU A 24 -2.12 17.53 -19.63
N ASP A 25 -1.41 17.60 -20.77
CA ASP A 25 -1.30 16.47 -21.71
C ASP A 25 -0.60 15.27 -21.08
N LEU A 26 0.40 15.45 -20.21
CA LEU A 26 1.02 14.32 -19.49
C LEU A 26 0.00 13.61 -18.59
N ILE A 27 -0.83 14.37 -17.88
CA ILE A 27 -1.88 13.84 -16.98
C ILE A 27 -3.03 13.23 -17.79
N GLU A 28 -3.41 13.85 -18.91
CA GLU A 28 -4.47 13.41 -19.80
C GLU A 28 -4.05 12.26 -20.74
N SER A 29 -2.76 12.12 -21.03
CA SER A 29 -2.20 11.06 -21.88
C SER A 29 -2.42 9.66 -21.31
N VAL A 30 -2.72 9.55 -20.01
CA VAL A 30 -3.27 8.33 -19.42
C VAL A 30 -4.76 8.27 -19.79
N PRO A 31 -5.13 7.46 -20.82
CA PRO A 31 -6.48 7.41 -21.34
C PRO A 31 -7.47 7.08 -20.25
N GLN A 32 -8.66 7.67 -20.28
CA GLN A 32 -9.72 7.39 -19.31
C GLN A 32 -10.13 5.91 -19.28
N SER A 33 -9.87 5.16 -20.35
CA SER A 33 -10.04 3.70 -20.45
C SER A 33 -8.93 2.88 -19.77
N LEU A 34 -7.75 3.48 -19.52
CA LEU A 34 -6.67 2.92 -18.69
C LEU A 34 -6.70 3.47 -17.25
N ARG A 35 -7.53 4.49 -16.97
CA ARG A 35 -7.90 4.88 -15.60
C ARG A 35 -8.82 3.77 -15.09
N LEU A 36 -8.23 2.80 -14.40
CA LEU A 36 -8.94 1.63 -13.90
C LEU A 36 -10.16 2.09 -13.10
N LYS A 37 -11.30 1.43 -13.34
CA LYS A 37 -12.39 1.44 -12.38
C LYS A 37 -12.09 0.28 -11.45
N GLU A 38 -11.50 0.55 -10.29
CA GLU A 38 -11.08 -0.51 -9.37
C GLU A 38 -12.30 -1.16 -8.72
N ASP A 39 -12.80 -2.24 -9.30
CA ASP A 39 -14.02 -2.92 -8.81
C ASP A 39 -13.81 -3.67 -7.48
N SER A 40 -12.57 -4.11 -7.21
CA SER A 40 -12.16 -4.71 -5.94
C SER A 40 -10.64 -4.66 -5.80
N ALA A 41 -10.14 -4.80 -4.58
CA ALA A 41 -8.72 -4.94 -4.29
C ALA A 41 -8.46 -6.22 -3.51
N VAL A 42 -7.42 -6.95 -3.90
CA VAL A 42 -6.97 -8.17 -3.23
C VAL A 42 -5.75 -7.88 -2.38
N VAL A 43 -5.83 -8.18 -1.07
CA VAL A 43 -4.69 -8.07 -0.15
C VAL A 43 -4.27 -9.48 0.24
N VAL A 44 -3.06 -9.86 -0.18
CA VAL A 44 -2.48 -11.16 0.13
C VAL A 44 -1.70 -11.09 1.44
N CYS A 45 -1.89 -12.07 2.31
CA CYS A 45 -1.10 -12.24 3.53
C CYS A 45 -0.71 -13.71 3.74
N THR A 46 0.21 -13.95 4.68
CA THR A 46 0.61 -15.29 5.11
C THR A 46 0.66 -15.31 6.63
N ILE A 47 0.35 -16.45 7.25
CA ILE A 47 0.42 -16.60 8.72
C ILE A 47 1.84 -16.29 9.23
N ARG A 48 2.87 -16.74 8.50
CA ARG A 48 4.27 -16.46 8.85
C ARG A 48 4.61 -14.98 8.81
N ALA A 49 4.17 -14.23 7.79
CA ALA A 49 4.40 -12.79 7.73
C ALA A 49 3.69 -12.06 8.87
N LEU A 50 2.46 -12.46 9.21
CA LEU A 50 1.74 -11.90 10.36
C LEU A 50 2.50 -12.20 11.66
N LYS A 51 2.98 -13.43 11.88
CA LYS A 51 3.86 -13.73 13.03
C LYS A 51 5.10 -12.86 13.07
N MET A 52 5.73 -12.57 11.93
CA MET A 52 6.88 -11.65 11.85
C MET A 52 6.49 -10.22 12.26
N HIS A 53 5.36 -9.71 11.77
CA HIS A 53 4.84 -8.39 12.16
C HIS A 53 4.42 -8.34 13.64
N GLY A 54 3.95 -9.45 14.20
CA GLY A 54 3.67 -9.60 15.64
C GLY A 54 4.92 -9.76 16.51
N GLY A 55 6.11 -9.84 15.92
CA GLY A 55 7.37 -9.93 16.65
C GLY A 55 7.78 -11.34 17.09
N ALA A 56 7.22 -12.40 16.48
CA ALA A 56 7.62 -13.78 16.77
C ALA A 56 9.12 -14.03 16.51
N ILE A 57 9.71 -13.31 15.54
CA ILE A 57 11.14 -13.35 15.25
C ILE A 57 11.68 -11.95 14.97
N LYS A 58 12.99 -11.76 15.17
CA LYS A 58 13.70 -10.56 14.73
C LYS A 58 14.20 -10.73 13.29
N VAL A 59 13.61 -9.99 12.36
CA VAL A 59 14.01 -10.00 10.95
C VAL A 59 15.25 -9.12 10.74
N VAL A 60 16.32 -9.71 10.23
CA VAL A 60 17.57 -8.99 9.89
C VAL A 60 17.86 -9.20 8.42
N ALA A 61 18.03 -8.11 7.67
CA ALA A 61 18.31 -8.16 6.24
C ALA A 61 19.56 -9.01 5.96
N GLY A 62 19.45 -9.94 5.00
CA GLY A 62 20.53 -10.85 4.62
C GLY A 62 20.73 -12.06 5.54
N LYS A 63 19.97 -12.20 6.63
CA LYS A 63 19.96 -13.42 7.45
C LYS A 63 18.78 -14.33 7.09
N PRO A 64 18.96 -15.66 7.12
CA PRO A 64 17.86 -16.59 6.94
C PRO A 64 16.82 -16.41 8.05
N LEU A 65 15.55 -16.60 7.70
CA LEU A 65 14.45 -16.58 8.65
C LEU A 65 14.48 -17.86 9.50
N ASP A 66 14.16 -17.73 10.79
CA ASP A 66 13.98 -18.86 11.68
C ASP A 66 12.66 -19.59 11.34
N GLN A 67 12.77 -20.57 10.45
CA GLN A 67 11.64 -21.34 9.96
C GLN A 67 11.00 -22.21 11.04
N GLU A 68 11.77 -22.62 12.07
CA GLU A 68 11.25 -23.46 13.13
C GLU A 68 10.27 -22.67 13.99
N THR A 69 10.67 -21.47 14.44
CA THR A 69 9.79 -20.59 15.21
C THR A 69 8.57 -20.17 14.40
N LEU A 70 8.74 -19.86 13.11
CA LEU A 70 7.62 -19.50 12.23
C LEU A 70 6.72 -20.68 11.86
N GLY A 71 7.20 -21.92 11.96
CA GLY A 71 6.43 -23.13 11.70
C GLY A 71 5.57 -23.60 12.87
N ARG A 72 5.81 -23.07 14.08
CA ARG A 72 4.99 -23.37 15.27
C ARG A 72 3.78 -22.44 15.33
N GLU A 73 2.67 -22.97 15.83
CA GLU A 73 1.46 -22.18 16.08
C GLU A 73 1.76 -21.07 17.08
N ASN A 74 1.32 -19.84 16.77
CA ASN A 74 1.41 -18.72 17.71
C ASN A 74 0.29 -17.70 17.47
N LEU A 75 -0.86 -17.93 18.10
CA LEU A 75 -2.05 -17.07 17.95
C LEU A 75 -1.80 -15.63 18.45
N GLU A 76 -0.98 -15.44 19.50
CA GLU A 76 -0.67 -14.11 20.02
C GLU A 76 0.11 -13.27 19.01
N ALA A 77 1.16 -13.86 18.41
CA ALA A 77 1.93 -13.19 17.37
C ALA A 77 1.11 -12.96 16.10
N VAL A 78 0.22 -13.88 15.73
CA VAL A 78 -0.72 -13.67 14.61
C VAL A 78 -1.66 -12.51 14.91
N ALA A 79 -2.31 -12.50 16.08
CA ALA A 79 -3.24 -11.42 16.48
C ALA A 79 -2.56 -10.05 16.46
N LYS A 80 -1.35 -9.93 16.99
CA LYS A 80 -0.57 -8.70 16.95
C LYS A 80 -0.13 -8.34 15.52
N GLY A 81 0.24 -9.33 14.73
CA GLY A 81 0.54 -9.15 13.31
C GLY A 81 -0.64 -8.66 12.48
N CYS A 82 -1.86 -9.04 12.86
CA CYS A 82 -3.09 -8.60 12.21
C CYS A 82 -3.27 -7.07 12.30
N GLU A 83 -2.69 -6.36 13.28
CA GLU A 83 -2.73 -4.89 13.31
C GLU A 83 -2.17 -4.27 12.01
N ASN A 84 -1.14 -4.89 11.43
CA ASN A 84 -0.61 -4.47 10.12
C ASN A 84 -1.60 -4.77 8.99
N LEU A 85 -2.24 -5.95 9.00
CA LEU A 85 -3.25 -6.34 8.00
C LEU A 85 -4.48 -5.43 8.06
N GLU A 86 -4.95 -5.13 9.26
CA GLU A 86 -6.09 -4.24 9.54
C GLU A 86 -5.82 -2.85 8.98
N LYS A 87 -4.60 -2.32 9.15
CA LYS A 87 -4.24 -1.05 8.53
C LYS A 87 -4.22 -1.11 7.00
N GLN A 88 -3.80 -2.23 6.39
CA GLN A 88 -3.90 -2.38 4.93
C GLN A 88 -5.36 -2.46 4.46
N ILE A 89 -6.24 -3.12 5.22
CA ILE A 89 -7.68 -3.16 4.94
C ILE A 89 -8.24 -1.74 4.99
N GLU A 90 -7.97 -1.00 6.07
CA GLU A 90 -8.36 0.40 6.22
C GLU A 90 -7.87 1.21 5.01
N ASN A 91 -6.60 1.09 4.64
CA ASN A 91 -6.01 1.80 3.49
C ASN A 91 -6.74 1.52 2.18
N VAL A 92 -7.14 0.28 1.92
CA VAL A 92 -7.94 -0.07 0.74
C VAL A 92 -9.33 0.56 0.82
N THR A 93 -10.01 0.43 1.96
CA THR A 93 -11.36 0.96 2.14
C THR A 93 -11.42 2.49 2.09
N VAL A 94 -10.33 3.20 2.43
CA VAL A 94 -10.21 4.66 2.26
C VAL A 94 -10.42 5.08 0.82
N PHE A 95 -10.08 4.25 -0.17
CA PHE A 95 -10.36 4.55 -1.58
C PHE A 95 -11.80 4.22 -2.00
N GLY A 96 -12.62 3.65 -1.12
CA GLY A 96 -14.01 3.29 -1.41
C GLY A 96 -14.18 1.99 -2.19
N VAL A 97 -13.17 1.11 -2.18
CA VAL A 97 -13.14 -0.16 -2.94
C VAL A 97 -13.28 -1.37 -1.99
N PRO A 98 -14.04 -2.42 -2.38
CA PRO A 98 -14.13 -3.67 -1.61
C PRO A 98 -12.76 -4.35 -1.44
N ALA A 99 -12.38 -4.66 -0.19
CA ALA A 99 -11.14 -5.37 0.13
C ALA A 99 -11.41 -6.88 0.30
N VAL A 100 -10.74 -7.71 -0.51
CA VAL A 100 -10.75 -9.17 -0.39
C VAL A 100 -9.41 -9.62 0.18
N ILE A 101 -9.45 -10.28 1.34
CA ILE A 101 -8.25 -10.75 2.04
C ILE A 101 -8.00 -12.20 1.70
N VAL A 102 -6.75 -12.48 1.38
CA VAL A 102 -6.35 -13.75 0.80
C VAL A 102 -5.18 -14.30 1.58
N ILE A 103 -5.41 -15.39 2.29
CA ILE A 103 -4.41 -16.07 3.10
C ILE A 103 -3.75 -17.12 2.21
N ASN A 104 -2.51 -16.88 1.81
CA ASN A 104 -1.72 -17.89 1.11
C ASN A 104 -1.28 -18.96 2.11
N ARG A 105 -1.86 -20.16 1.98
CA ARG A 105 -1.74 -21.24 2.95
C ARG A 105 -0.44 -22.00 2.76
N PHE A 106 0.30 -22.18 3.86
CA PHE A 106 1.45 -23.07 3.95
C PHE A 106 1.13 -24.33 4.75
N THR A 107 1.95 -25.37 4.60
CA THR A 107 1.75 -26.68 5.24
C THR A 107 1.79 -26.64 6.77
N THR A 108 2.48 -25.65 7.34
CA THR A 108 2.61 -25.43 8.78
C THR A 108 1.48 -24.58 9.36
N ASP A 109 0.63 -23.99 8.52
CA ASP A 109 -0.41 -23.09 8.98
C ASP A 109 -1.54 -23.89 9.62
N THR A 110 -1.89 -23.54 10.85
CA THR A 110 -2.93 -24.24 11.60
C THR A 110 -4.32 -23.70 11.26
N PRO A 111 -5.39 -24.51 11.39
CA PRO A 111 -6.76 -24.02 11.25
C PRO A 111 -7.07 -22.86 12.21
N ALA A 112 -6.54 -22.91 13.44
CA ALA A 112 -6.77 -21.85 14.43
C ALA A 112 -6.15 -20.50 14.02
N GLU A 113 -4.92 -20.50 13.50
CA GLU A 113 -4.29 -19.28 12.98
C GLU A 113 -5.04 -18.73 11.76
N ILE A 114 -5.49 -19.59 10.85
CA ILE A 114 -6.24 -19.18 9.66
C ILE A 114 -7.57 -18.52 10.04
N GLU A 115 -8.35 -19.15 10.93
CA GLU A 115 -9.65 -18.62 11.33
C GLU A 115 -9.52 -17.31 12.12
N LEU A 116 -8.49 -17.18 12.96
CA LEU A 116 -8.18 -15.92 13.63
C LEU A 116 -7.93 -14.79 12.62
N VAL A 117 -7.15 -15.04 11.55
CA VAL A 117 -6.88 -14.02 10.53
C VAL A 117 -8.16 -13.63 9.77
N LYS A 118 -9.00 -14.61 9.42
CA LYS A 118 -10.29 -14.33 8.78
C LYS A 118 -11.20 -13.48 9.67
N GLU A 119 -11.32 -13.83 10.95
CA GLU A 119 -12.12 -13.08 11.92
C GLU A 119 -11.64 -11.63 12.03
N ARG A 120 -10.34 -11.42 12.23
CA ARG A 120 -9.73 -10.09 12.34
C ARG A 120 -9.90 -9.27 11.05
N ALA A 121 -9.72 -9.89 9.89
CA ALA A 121 -9.90 -9.24 8.60
C ALA A 121 -11.34 -8.77 8.38
N LEU A 122 -12.34 -9.63 8.66
CA LEU A 122 -13.75 -9.29 8.51
C LEU A 122 -14.17 -8.21 9.52
N ALA A 123 -13.69 -8.30 10.77
CA ALA A 123 -13.94 -7.30 11.80
C ALA A 123 -13.37 -5.91 11.41
N ALA A 124 -12.27 -5.87 10.66
CA ALA A 124 -11.66 -4.65 10.15
C ALA A 124 -12.31 -4.10 8.87
N GLY A 125 -13.39 -4.72 8.37
CA GLY A 125 -14.15 -4.22 7.23
C GLY A 125 -13.77 -4.86 5.89
N ALA A 126 -13.04 -5.97 5.88
CA ALA A 126 -12.88 -6.77 4.68
C ALA A 126 -14.24 -7.27 4.17
N THR A 127 -14.41 -7.27 2.85
CA THR A 127 -15.63 -7.81 2.20
C THR A 127 -15.64 -9.34 2.23
N ALA A 128 -14.47 -9.96 2.13
CA ALA A 128 -14.28 -11.40 2.25
C ALA A 128 -12.88 -11.72 2.76
N ALA A 129 -12.72 -12.88 3.40
CA ALA A 129 -11.43 -13.41 3.82
C ALA A 129 -11.38 -14.92 3.52
N VAL A 130 -10.52 -15.31 2.58
CA VAL A 130 -10.44 -16.68 2.06
C VAL A 130 -9.01 -17.19 2.04
N THR A 131 -8.84 -18.51 1.96
CA THR A 131 -7.53 -19.13 1.75
C THR A 131 -7.32 -19.48 0.29
N HIS A 132 -6.07 -19.64 -0.14
CA HIS A 132 -5.77 -20.26 -1.42
C HIS A 132 -4.51 -21.14 -1.34
N GLU A 133 -4.44 -22.11 -2.25
CA GLU A 133 -3.35 -23.11 -2.35
C GLU A 133 -2.80 -23.18 -3.79
N VAL A 134 -2.87 -22.07 -4.53
CA VAL A 134 -2.50 -22.01 -5.97
C VAL A 134 -1.09 -22.54 -6.24
N TRP A 135 -0.16 -22.35 -5.31
CA TRP A 135 1.20 -22.88 -5.44
C TRP A 135 1.24 -24.42 -5.48
N ALA A 136 0.39 -25.08 -4.70
CA ALA A 136 0.36 -26.55 -4.60
C ALA A 136 -0.62 -27.20 -5.59
N LYS A 137 -1.75 -26.54 -5.89
CA LYS A 137 -2.87 -27.11 -6.66
C LYS A 137 -3.15 -26.38 -7.98
N GLY A 138 -2.31 -25.45 -8.39
CA GLY A 138 -2.53 -24.65 -9.60
C GLY A 138 -3.86 -23.88 -9.54
N GLY A 139 -4.55 -23.79 -10.68
CA GLY A 139 -5.82 -23.06 -10.78
C GLY A 139 -6.92 -23.57 -9.85
N GLU A 140 -6.97 -24.87 -9.57
CA GLU A 140 -7.97 -25.47 -8.67
C GLU A 140 -7.84 -24.94 -7.23
N GLY A 141 -6.60 -24.68 -6.78
CA GLY A 141 -6.33 -24.09 -5.47
C GLY A 141 -6.72 -22.62 -5.33
N GLY A 142 -7.21 -21.99 -6.40
CA GLY A 142 -7.61 -20.59 -6.44
C GLY A 142 -9.10 -20.35 -6.73
N ILE A 143 -9.92 -21.40 -6.76
CA ILE A 143 -11.36 -21.28 -7.08
C ILE A 143 -12.08 -20.40 -6.05
N GLU A 144 -11.93 -20.69 -4.75
CA GLU A 144 -12.55 -19.91 -3.66
C GLU A 144 -12.11 -18.44 -3.70
N LEU A 145 -10.83 -18.20 -3.99
CA LEU A 145 -10.29 -16.87 -4.23
C LEU A 145 -10.99 -16.17 -5.40
N ALA A 146 -11.08 -16.83 -6.55
CA ALA A 146 -11.70 -16.26 -7.74
C ALA A 146 -13.19 -15.94 -7.51
N GLU A 147 -13.92 -16.83 -6.84
CA GLU A 147 -15.32 -16.63 -6.46
C GLU A 147 -15.47 -15.43 -5.52
N ALA A 148 -14.64 -15.34 -4.47
CA ALA A 148 -14.66 -14.21 -3.54
C ALA A 148 -14.40 -12.87 -4.23
N VAL A 149 -13.46 -12.82 -5.19
CA VAL A 149 -13.18 -11.63 -6.00
C VAL A 149 -14.38 -11.28 -6.88
N VAL A 150 -14.96 -12.25 -7.59
CA VAL A 150 -16.15 -12.04 -8.44
C VAL A 150 -17.34 -11.55 -7.63
N GLU A 151 -17.55 -12.06 -6.41
CA GLU A 151 -18.61 -11.55 -5.55
C GLU A 151 -18.32 -10.14 -5.01
N ALA A 152 -17.05 -9.82 -4.75
CA ALA A 152 -16.66 -8.47 -4.33
C ALA A 152 -16.90 -7.44 -5.44
N THR A 153 -16.62 -7.76 -6.71
CA THR A 153 -16.87 -6.83 -7.83
C THR A 153 -18.36 -6.56 -8.09
N LYS A 154 -19.26 -7.38 -7.55
CA LYS A 154 -20.72 -7.14 -7.60
C LYS A 154 -21.20 -6.16 -6.53
N LYS A 155 -20.37 -5.86 -5.52
CA LYS A 155 -20.74 -4.91 -4.46
C LYS A 155 -20.67 -3.46 -4.98
N PRO A 156 -21.42 -2.54 -4.37
CA PRO A 156 -21.26 -1.12 -4.66
C PRO A 156 -19.81 -0.69 -4.46
N ASN A 157 -19.30 0.07 -5.42
CA ASN A 157 -17.96 0.64 -5.41
C ASN A 157 -18.09 2.16 -5.51
N HIS A 158 -17.40 2.87 -4.62
CA HIS A 158 -17.35 4.32 -4.57
C HIS A 158 -15.91 4.83 -4.66
N PHE A 159 -15.17 4.29 -5.64
CA PHE A 159 -13.78 4.65 -5.88
C PHE A 159 -13.58 6.17 -5.93
N HIS A 160 -12.62 6.65 -5.15
CA HIS A 160 -12.17 8.02 -5.19
C HIS A 160 -10.68 8.11 -4.87
N TYR A 161 -10.02 9.13 -5.43
CA TYR A 161 -8.63 9.42 -5.13
C TYR A 161 -8.48 9.95 -3.70
N LEU A 162 -7.33 9.67 -3.09
CA LEU A 162 -7.03 10.07 -1.70
C LEU A 162 -7.08 11.58 -1.46
N TYR A 163 -6.71 12.37 -2.48
CA TYR A 163 -6.73 13.83 -2.47
C TYR A 163 -6.88 14.39 -3.91
N PRO A 164 -7.45 15.58 -4.07
CA PRO A 164 -7.44 16.32 -5.32
C PRO A 164 -6.07 17.00 -5.58
N LEU A 165 -5.74 17.20 -6.86
CA LEU A 165 -4.42 17.67 -7.28
C LEU A 165 -4.14 19.16 -6.99
N ASP A 166 -5.18 19.93 -6.68
CA ASP A 166 -5.09 21.35 -6.34
C ASP A 166 -4.53 21.61 -4.94
N MET A 167 -4.53 20.61 -4.05
CA MET A 167 -3.86 20.67 -2.74
C MET A 167 -2.39 21.06 -2.85
N SER A 168 -1.88 21.76 -1.82
CA SER A 168 -0.45 22.04 -1.72
C SER A 168 0.37 20.76 -1.54
N ILE A 169 1.66 20.82 -1.89
CA ILE A 169 2.59 19.70 -1.70
C ILE A 169 2.58 19.20 -0.24
N LYS A 170 2.52 20.12 0.74
CA LYS A 170 2.48 19.76 2.16
C LYS A 170 1.21 19.02 2.54
N GLU A 171 0.04 19.53 2.13
CA GLU A 171 -1.25 18.88 2.40
C GLU A 171 -1.34 17.49 1.76
N LYS A 172 -0.79 17.31 0.56
CA LYS A 172 -0.70 15.99 -0.08
C LYS A 172 0.15 15.02 0.72
N ILE A 173 1.34 15.47 1.16
CA ILE A 173 2.25 14.65 1.99
C ILE A 173 1.60 14.31 3.33
N GLU A 174 0.98 15.28 3.99
CA GLU A 174 0.28 15.12 5.26
C GLU A 174 -0.89 14.14 5.12
N THR A 175 -1.69 14.25 4.05
CA THR A 175 -2.81 13.36 3.77
C THR A 175 -2.35 11.91 3.60
N ILE A 176 -1.27 11.68 2.83
CA ILE A 176 -0.71 10.33 2.68
C ILE A 176 -0.20 9.82 4.04
N THR A 177 0.47 10.68 4.79
CA THR A 177 1.12 10.30 6.05
C THR A 177 0.10 9.98 7.15
N THR A 178 -0.97 10.76 7.25
CA THR A 178 -1.99 10.56 8.28
C THR A 178 -2.99 9.47 7.91
N LYS A 179 -3.44 9.41 6.65
CA LYS A 179 -4.46 8.44 6.24
C LYS A 179 -3.88 7.06 5.90
N ILE A 180 -2.84 7.02 5.07
CA ILE A 180 -2.28 5.76 4.55
C ILE A 180 -1.25 5.18 5.49
N TYR A 181 -0.35 6.03 5.99
CA TYR A 181 0.61 5.56 6.97
C TYR A 181 -0.08 5.48 8.33
N GLY A 182 -0.78 6.51 8.80
CA GLY A 182 -1.32 6.52 10.18
C GLY A 182 -0.34 7.12 11.18
N ALA A 183 0.60 7.94 10.70
CA ALA A 183 1.43 8.76 11.56
C ALA A 183 0.68 10.04 11.97
N GLU A 184 1.06 10.62 13.10
CA GLU A 184 0.42 11.83 13.64
C GLU A 184 0.70 13.10 12.83
N GLY A 185 1.78 13.12 12.04
CA GLY A 185 2.11 14.24 11.16
C GLY A 185 3.47 14.09 10.47
N VAL A 186 3.95 15.19 9.91
CA VAL A 186 5.16 15.23 9.08
C VAL A 186 6.10 16.37 9.51
N ASP A 187 7.36 16.02 9.76
CA ASP A 187 8.44 16.99 9.96
C ASP A 187 9.22 17.23 8.67
N TYR A 188 9.51 18.51 8.38
CA TYR A 188 10.24 18.90 7.18
C TYR A 188 11.63 19.43 7.52
N ALA A 189 12.66 18.80 6.95
CA ALA A 189 14.00 19.34 6.99
C ALA A 189 14.07 20.67 6.21
N ARG A 190 14.98 21.57 6.61
CA ARG A 190 15.17 22.88 5.94
C ARG A 190 15.40 22.77 4.42
N LEU A 191 16.07 21.70 3.95
CA LEU A 191 16.27 21.46 2.52
C LEU A 191 14.96 21.07 1.82
N ALA A 192 14.10 20.29 2.47
CA ALA A 192 12.79 19.92 1.95
C ALA A 192 11.90 21.15 1.81
N GLU A 193 11.87 22.03 2.82
CA GLU A 193 11.13 23.31 2.77
C GLU A 193 11.53 24.17 1.57
N LYS A 194 12.84 24.33 1.32
CA LYS A 194 13.35 25.06 0.16
C LYS A 194 12.91 24.44 -1.17
N LYS A 195 12.87 23.10 -1.23
CA LYS A 195 12.45 22.37 -2.44
C LYS A 195 10.95 22.46 -2.68
N ILE A 196 10.14 22.35 -1.64
CA ILE A 196 8.69 22.55 -1.70
C ILE A 196 8.39 23.94 -2.26
N LYS A 197 9.00 24.98 -1.69
CA LYS A 197 8.84 26.36 -2.17
C LYS A 197 9.21 26.51 -3.65
N LEU A 198 10.38 25.99 -4.05
CA LEU A 198 10.82 26.03 -5.45
C LEU A 198 9.83 25.32 -6.38
N PHE A 199 9.34 24.14 -6.00
CA PHE A 199 8.39 23.37 -6.81
C PHE A 199 7.04 24.06 -6.95
N THR A 200 6.58 24.75 -5.90
CA THR A 200 5.39 25.60 -5.98
C THR A 200 5.60 26.79 -6.91
N GLU A 201 6.74 27.49 -6.82
CA GLU A 201 7.05 28.65 -7.68
C GLU A 201 7.14 28.29 -9.16
N VAL A 202 7.61 27.08 -9.49
CA VAL A 202 7.66 26.60 -10.88
C VAL A 202 6.37 25.89 -11.34
N GLY A 203 5.33 25.83 -10.52
CA GLY A 203 4.02 25.26 -10.87
C GLY A 203 3.97 23.73 -10.88
N PHE A 204 4.90 23.06 -10.20
CA PHE A 204 4.92 21.59 -10.07
C PHE A 204 4.13 21.10 -8.85
N ASP A 205 3.53 22.01 -8.07
CA ASP A 205 2.72 21.66 -6.90
C ASP A 205 1.44 20.91 -7.28
N LYS A 206 0.98 20.98 -8.53
CA LYS A 206 -0.22 20.28 -9.03
C LYS A 206 0.02 18.84 -9.44
N LEU A 207 1.27 18.38 -9.43
CA LEU A 207 1.59 16.99 -9.72
C LEU A 207 1.17 16.05 -8.56
N PRO A 208 0.91 14.76 -8.84
CA PRO A 208 0.72 13.76 -7.80
C PRO A 208 2.02 13.51 -7.02
N MET A 209 1.89 13.10 -5.75
CA MET A 209 3.04 12.82 -4.89
C MET A 209 3.48 11.36 -4.98
N CYS A 210 4.78 11.14 -5.20
CA CYS A 210 5.43 9.84 -5.05
C CYS A 210 6.27 9.83 -3.77
N MET A 211 5.92 8.96 -2.82
CA MET A 211 6.60 8.86 -1.52
C MET A 211 7.71 7.81 -1.56
N ALA A 212 8.97 8.25 -1.55
CA ALA A 212 10.10 7.35 -1.44
C ALA A 212 10.39 7.00 0.03
N LYS A 213 9.90 5.84 0.50
CA LYS A 213 10.12 5.32 1.87
C LYS A 213 10.48 3.84 1.88
N THR A 214 10.94 3.33 3.02
CA THR A 214 11.13 1.88 3.21
C THR A 214 9.82 1.12 3.04
N HIS A 215 9.83 -0.02 2.36
CA HIS A 215 8.68 -0.91 2.17
C HIS A 215 8.41 -1.80 3.40
N LEU A 216 9.31 -1.79 4.40
CA LEU A 216 9.30 -2.73 5.53
C LEU A 216 8.44 -2.24 6.70
N SER A 217 7.95 -1.01 6.67
CA SER A 217 7.12 -0.41 7.73
C SER A 217 6.09 0.53 7.16
N LEU A 218 4.94 0.70 7.82
CA LEU A 218 3.97 1.75 7.50
C LEU A 218 4.43 3.11 8.02
N PHE A 219 4.82 3.17 9.29
CA PHE A 219 5.35 4.36 10.00
C PHE A 219 6.65 3.96 10.71
N LEU A 220 7.65 4.84 10.79
CA LEU A 220 8.87 4.57 11.56
C LEU A 220 8.81 5.31 12.88
N PRO A 221 8.95 4.57 14.00
CA PRO A 221 10.18 4.78 14.77
C PRO A 221 11.02 3.52 15.01
N GLN A 222 10.52 2.30 14.73
CA GLN A 222 11.09 1.08 15.34
C GLN A 222 11.35 -0.13 14.44
N LEU A 223 11.41 0.06 13.13
CA LEU A 223 12.09 -0.91 12.26
C LEU A 223 13.52 -0.42 12.00
N TYR A 224 14.45 -1.13 12.65
CA TYR A 224 15.91 -1.07 12.57
C TYR A 224 16.59 -0.05 13.49
N ALA A 225 16.79 -0.46 14.75
CA ALA A 225 17.95 -0.01 15.50
C ALA A 225 19.22 -0.39 14.72
N ILE A 226 19.72 0.54 13.93
CA ILE A 226 21.13 0.67 13.61
C ILE A 226 21.51 2.04 14.16
N ARG A 227 22.16 2.02 15.33
CA ARG A 227 23.04 3.11 15.74
C ARG A 227 24.22 3.18 14.80
#